data_AF-A0A7S3PYT2-F1
#
_entry.id   AF-A0A7S3PYT2-F1
#
_cell.length_a   1.000
_cell.length_b   1.000
_cell.length_c   1.000
_cell.angle_alpha   90.00
_cell.angle_beta   90.00
_cell.angle_gamma   90.00
#
_symmetry.space_group_name_H-M   'P 1'
#
loop_
_entity.id
_entity.type
_entity.pdbx_description
1 polymer ?
#
loop_
_entity_poly.entity_id
_entity_poly.type
_entity_poly.pdbx_seq_one_letter_code
_entity_poly.pdbx_strand_id
1 'polypeptide(L)'
;MSSILRTSVPTYRWAALASTAIQRKIKGQNNVGIVTTRYTSEEIANFDYNISQCKDWVNDSLRTHPFVGLVKKAANYYDYAGGLLNQHQEAQNDQHVREEAMVQNEVDCRKIEYYESVADDVEKWSHGLLFEEEGEVNGWKEVKCHKMIRDKMNPNGNTTCYVKWLKDSRGNDASQVDEDKDREYPCIKCYSTFDAPFEEVCEYLSQETHMSDYNHLVVDHRDLENITPHSKITWSQCPQILFVKPRDFVTFCHHRWREDGSQIVVSQACEHVDAPGKSNESDEHACRAYSLRGANIISRDPTDPQNKTRLTILAHAHVGGVPQWACKMVINAISPIEPFRLFK
;
A
#
# COMPACT_ATOMS: atom_id res chain seq x y z
N MET A 1 66.26 33.15 -31.01
CA MET A 1 66.55 33.18 -29.55
C MET A 1 65.62 34.16 -28.82
N SER A 2 64.32 33.84 -28.75
CA SER A 2 63.34 34.49 -27.85
C SER A 2 61.98 33.81 -28.11
N SER A 3 61.49 32.99 -27.17
CA SER A 3 60.06 32.66 -26.93
C SER A 3 59.81 31.37 -26.10
N ILE A 4 60.63 31.06 -25.10
CA ILE A 4 60.33 29.97 -24.14
C ILE A 4 60.57 30.54 -22.76
N LEU A 5 59.50 30.91 -22.03
CA LEU A 5 59.41 31.11 -20.56
C LEU A 5 58.15 31.94 -20.23
N ARG A 6 56.94 31.43 -20.49
CA ARG A 6 55.69 31.96 -19.90
C ARG A 6 54.57 30.90 -19.85
N THR A 7 54.74 29.81 -19.09
CA THR A 7 53.62 28.86 -18.84
C THR A 7 53.69 28.05 -17.53
N SER A 8 54.49 28.40 -16.51
CA SER A 8 54.60 27.55 -15.29
C SER A 8 54.21 28.20 -13.95
N VAL A 9 53.54 29.36 -13.95
CA VAL A 9 53.20 30.08 -12.71
C VAL A 9 51.80 29.79 -12.11
N PRO A 10 50.76 29.30 -12.84
CA PRO A 10 49.44 29.11 -12.22
C PRO A 10 49.40 27.97 -11.17
N THR A 11 50.14 26.88 -11.38
CA THR A 11 50.00 25.63 -10.61
C THR A 11 50.59 25.68 -9.20
N TYR A 12 51.70 26.40 -8.99
CA TYR A 12 52.29 26.56 -7.65
C TYR A 12 51.44 27.41 -6.71
N ARG A 13 50.68 28.37 -7.26
CA ARG A 13 49.76 29.21 -6.49
C ARG A 13 48.57 28.40 -5.97
N TRP A 14 48.06 27.47 -6.78
CA TRP A 14 46.99 26.55 -6.38
C TRP A 14 47.45 25.50 -5.36
N ALA A 15 48.66 24.93 -5.53
CA ALA A 15 49.22 24.00 -4.55
C ALA A 15 49.47 24.68 -3.18
N ALA A 16 49.95 25.93 -3.17
CA ALA A 16 50.13 26.72 -1.95
C ALA A 16 48.80 27.11 -1.28
N LEU A 17 47.79 27.47 -2.07
CA LEU A 17 46.44 27.80 -1.57
C LEU A 17 45.74 26.55 -1.00
N ALA A 18 45.84 25.41 -1.68
CA ALA A 18 45.30 24.12 -1.21
C ALA A 18 46.01 23.65 0.07
N SER A 19 47.34 23.78 0.15
CA SER A 19 48.10 23.47 1.37
C SER A 19 47.71 24.38 2.54
N THR A 20 47.49 25.67 2.29
CA THR A 20 47.10 26.65 3.32
C THR A 20 45.67 26.45 3.82
N ALA A 21 44.72 26.14 2.91
CA ALA A 21 43.33 25.88 3.27
C ALA A 21 43.18 24.61 4.12
N ILE A 22 43.95 23.57 3.82
CA ILE A 22 43.91 22.29 4.54
C ILE A 22 44.69 22.36 5.86
N GLN A 23 45.81 23.10 5.94
CA GLN A 23 46.50 23.37 7.21
C GLN A 23 45.62 24.12 8.21
N ARG A 24 44.70 24.97 7.76
CA ARG A 24 43.70 25.62 8.61
C ARG A 24 42.66 24.63 9.17
N LYS A 25 42.34 23.56 8.43
CA LYS A 25 41.39 22.51 8.84
C LYS A 25 42.01 21.51 9.83
N ILE A 26 43.30 21.19 9.68
CA ILE A 26 44.03 20.24 10.55
C ILE A 26 44.40 20.85 11.92
N LYS A 27 44.60 22.18 12.02
CA LYS A 27 45.05 22.86 13.24
C LYS A 27 43.95 23.19 14.27
N GLY A 28 42.80 22.53 14.24
CA GLY A 28 41.83 22.48 15.33
C GLY A 28 41.71 23.77 16.15
N GLN A 29 41.20 24.86 15.56
CA GLN A 29 40.74 25.99 16.36
C GLN A 29 39.39 25.61 16.97
N ASN A 30 39.47 24.99 18.15
CA ASN A 30 38.40 24.96 19.12
C ASN A 30 38.07 26.40 19.53
N ASN A 31 37.07 27.00 18.90
CA ASN A 31 35.96 27.69 19.57
C ASN A 31 35.07 28.45 18.57
N VAL A 32 33.77 28.14 18.68
CA VAL A 32 32.58 28.84 18.15
C VAL A 32 32.26 28.65 16.66
N GLY A 33 31.20 27.87 16.43
CA GLY A 33 30.41 27.85 15.19
C GLY A 33 30.83 26.75 14.22
N ILE A 34 30.14 25.60 14.26
CA ILE A 34 30.14 24.67 13.13
C ILE A 34 29.42 25.39 11.98
N VAL A 35 30.17 26.14 11.17
CA VAL A 35 29.74 26.53 9.82
C VAL A 35 30.10 25.35 8.94
N THR A 36 29.15 24.44 8.74
CA THR A 36 29.18 23.47 7.65
C THR A 36 29.06 24.26 6.35
N THR A 37 30.19 24.72 5.82
CA THR A 37 30.25 25.29 4.47
C THR A 37 29.95 24.13 3.52
N ARG A 38 28.72 24.08 3.00
CA ARG A 38 28.34 23.10 1.96
C ARG A 38 29.06 23.50 0.68
N TYR A 39 30.03 22.70 0.25
CA TYR A 39 30.56 22.80 -1.10
C TYR A 39 29.47 22.37 -2.08
N THR A 40 29.32 23.11 -3.17
CA THR A 40 28.41 22.73 -4.25
C THR A 40 28.94 21.51 -5.01
N SER A 41 28.06 20.76 -5.64
CA SER A 41 28.45 19.62 -6.49
C SER A 41 29.44 20.02 -7.59
N GLU A 42 29.36 21.26 -8.08
CA GLU A 42 30.27 21.84 -9.08
C GLU A 42 31.67 22.11 -8.51
N GLU A 43 31.78 22.59 -7.27
CA GLU A 43 33.07 22.79 -6.60
C GLU A 43 33.79 21.46 -6.32
N ILE A 44 33.03 20.40 -5.97
CA ILE A 44 33.55 19.05 -5.78
C ILE A 44 34.05 18.48 -7.12
N ALA A 45 33.26 18.57 -8.18
CA ALA A 45 33.65 18.10 -9.51
C ALA A 45 34.91 18.80 -10.05
N ASN A 46 35.01 20.12 -9.83
CA ASN A 46 36.21 20.89 -10.19
C ASN A 46 37.44 20.48 -9.36
N PHE A 47 37.26 20.07 -8.10
CA PHE A 47 38.34 19.59 -7.26
C PHE A 47 38.87 18.23 -7.72
N ASP A 48 37.98 17.29 -8.07
CA ASP A 48 38.34 15.96 -8.59
C ASP A 48 39.11 16.06 -9.92
N TYR A 49 38.65 16.92 -10.83
CA TYR A 49 39.35 17.19 -12.08
C TYR A 49 40.78 17.71 -11.86
N ASN A 50 40.96 18.62 -10.90
CA ASN A 50 42.27 19.18 -10.56
C ASN A 50 43.18 18.15 -9.88
N ILE A 51 42.65 17.25 -9.06
CA ILE A 51 43.43 16.15 -8.47
C ILE A 51 43.95 15.20 -9.55
N SER A 52 43.12 14.83 -10.53
CA SER A 52 43.51 13.94 -11.64
C SER A 52 44.67 14.54 -12.46
N GLN A 53 44.54 15.81 -12.86
CA GLN A 53 45.58 16.54 -13.59
C GLN A 53 46.90 16.63 -12.80
N CYS A 54 46.82 16.82 -11.48
CA CYS A 54 48.00 16.81 -10.62
C CYS A 54 48.66 15.43 -10.49
N LYS A 55 47.88 14.33 -10.45
CA LYS A 55 48.43 12.97 -10.41
C LYS A 55 49.25 12.64 -11.66
N ASP A 56 48.73 12.99 -12.83
CA ASP A 56 49.44 12.78 -14.10
C ASP A 56 50.74 13.59 -14.15
N TRP A 57 50.70 14.85 -13.72
CA TRP A 57 51.89 15.71 -13.65
C TRP A 57 52.95 15.23 -12.64
N VAL A 58 52.51 14.74 -11.47
CA VAL A 58 53.39 14.17 -10.43
C VAL A 58 54.11 12.93 -10.96
N ASN A 59 53.39 12.03 -11.63
CA ASN A 59 53.94 10.80 -12.20
C ASN A 59 54.98 11.08 -13.30
N ASP A 60 54.74 12.11 -14.12
CA ASP A 60 55.69 12.55 -15.15
C ASP A 60 56.94 13.22 -14.54
N SER A 61 56.74 14.02 -13.49
CA SER A 61 57.83 14.73 -12.77
C SER A 61 58.73 13.80 -11.96
N LEU A 62 58.19 12.69 -11.41
CA LEU A 62 58.98 11.67 -10.69
C LEU A 62 60.05 11.00 -11.58
N ARG A 63 59.89 11.04 -12.91
CA ARG A 63 60.82 10.42 -13.87
C ARG A 63 62.00 11.31 -14.24
N THR A 64 61.93 12.62 -13.99
CA THR A 64 62.83 13.59 -14.65
C THR A 64 63.48 14.62 -13.71
N HIS A 65 63.04 14.77 -12.46
CA HIS A 65 63.46 15.88 -11.59
C HIS A 65 64.34 15.49 -10.38
N PRO A 66 65.39 16.28 -10.02
CA PRO A 66 66.27 16.01 -8.86
C PRO A 66 65.62 16.16 -7.47
N PHE A 67 64.35 16.58 -7.38
CA PHE A 67 63.60 16.81 -6.13
C PHE A 67 62.57 15.71 -5.82
N VAL A 68 62.91 14.46 -6.12
CA VAL A 68 62.06 13.27 -5.93
C VAL A 68 61.39 13.21 -4.54
N GLY A 69 62.10 13.65 -3.49
CA GLY A 69 61.57 13.65 -2.13
C GLY A 69 60.38 14.60 -1.89
N LEU A 70 60.35 15.77 -2.54
CA LEU A 70 59.25 16.72 -2.42
C LEU A 70 58.02 16.24 -3.19
N VAL A 71 58.24 15.68 -4.39
CA VAL A 71 57.19 15.15 -5.26
C VAL A 71 56.50 13.94 -4.60
N LYS A 72 57.26 13.04 -3.95
CA LYS A 72 56.68 11.94 -3.16
C LYS A 72 55.80 12.42 -1.99
N LYS A 73 56.20 13.49 -1.29
CA LYS A 73 55.38 14.08 -0.22
C LYS A 73 54.07 14.67 -0.75
N ALA A 74 54.12 15.32 -1.93
CA ALA A 74 52.92 15.84 -2.58
C ALA A 74 51.97 14.72 -3.02
N ALA A 75 52.50 13.63 -3.61
CA ALA A 75 51.72 12.46 -3.99
C ALA A 75 50.97 11.85 -2.79
N ASN A 76 51.69 11.57 -1.69
CA ASN A 76 51.10 11.03 -0.45
C ASN A 76 50.00 11.94 0.11
N TYR A 77 50.17 13.26 -0.03
CA TYR A 77 49.18 14.22 0.42
C TYR A 77 47.92 14.22 -0.45
N TYR A 78 48.06 14.09 -1.78
CA TYR A 78 46.91 13.96 -2.68
C TYR A 78 46.14 12.67 -2.44
N ASP A 79 46.83 11.55 -2.20
CA ASP A 79 46.17 10.30 -1.87
C ASP A 79 45.46 10.37 -0.51
N TYR A 80 46.06 11.03 0.49
CA TYR A 80 45.41 11.29 1.76
C TYR A 80 44.17 12.20 1.61
N ALA A 81 44.27 13.29 0.84
CA ALA A 81 43.15 14.20 0.59
C ALA A 81 42.03 13.53 -0.20
N GLY A 82 42.35 12.69 -1.19
CA GLY A 82 41.38 11.88 -1.92
C GLY A 82 40.69 10.87 -0.99
N GLY A 83 41.43 10.22 -0.09
CA GLY A 83 40.86 9.34 0.93
C GLY A 83 39.88 10.08 1.86
N LEU A 84 40.21 11.29 2.30
CA LEU A 84 39.30 12.12 3.10
C LEU A 84 38.06 12.58 2.34
N LEU A 85 38.18 12.89 1.04
CA LEU A 85 37.04 13.27 0.21
C LEU A 85 36.08 12.09 0.02
N ASN A 86 36.61 10.90 -0.28
CA ASN A 86 35.82 9.68 -0.40
C ASN A 86 35.08 9.37 0.91
N GLN A 87 35.78 9.44 2.06
CA GLN A 87 35.14 9.26 3.38
C GLN A 87 34.04 10.29 3.64
N HIS A 88 34.21 11.53 3.18
CA HIS A 88 33.18 12.56 3.32
C HIS A 88 31.97 12.30 2.42
N GLN A 89 32.19 11.87 1.17
CA GLN A 89 31.13 11.51 0.23
C GLN A 89 30.35 10.28 0.73
N GLU A 90 31.04 9.25 1.23
CA GLU A 90 30.43 8.08 1.87
C GLU A 90 29.57 8.50 3.06
N ALA A 91 30.10 9.36 3.95
CA ALA A 91 29.33 9.86 5.10
C ALA A 91 28.11 10.70 4.70
N GLN A 92 28.20 11.49 3.62
CA GLN A 92 27.07 12.25 3.08
C GLN A 92 26.01 11.34 2.47
N ASN A 93 26.42 10.31 1.72
CA ASN A 93 25.53 9.32 1.14
C ASN A 93 24.82 8.52 2.25
N ASP A 94 25.55 8.07 3.27
CA ASP A 94 24.99 7.39 4.44
C ASP A 94 23.98 8.26 5.19
N GLN A 95 24.25 9.57 5.32
CA GLN A 95 23.32 10.50 5.93
C GLN A 95 22.05 10.65 5.08
N HIS A 96 22.18 10.80 3.77
CA HIS A 96 21.05 10.94 2.85
C HIS A 96 20.15 9.70 2.86
N VAL A 97 20.74 8.50 2.77
CA VAL A 97 20.00 7.22 2.84
C VAL A 97 19.26 7.09 4.19
N ARG A 98 19.84 7.53 5.30
CA ARG A 98 19.16 7.53 6.61
C ARG A 98 18.01 8.52 6.65
N GLU A 99 18.17 9.71 6.08
CA GLU A 99 17.10 10.72 6.01
C GLU A 99 15.93 10.20 5.16
N GLU A 100 16.19 9.60 4.00
CA GLU A 100 15.16 8.97 3.15
C GLU A 100 14.44 7.82 3.88
N ALA A 101 15.19 6.95 4.58
CA ALA A 101 14.61 5.87 5.36
C ALA A 101 13.73 6.37 6.53
N MET A 102 14.12 7.46 7.19
CA MET A 102 13.31 8.08 8.24
C MET A 102 12.00 8.67 7.69
N VAL A 103 12.07 9.35 6.54
CA VAL A 103 10.88 9.90 5.87
C VAL A 103 9.94 8.78 5.43
N GLN A 104 10.46 7.71 4.82
CA GLN A 104 9.65 6.57 4.42
C GLN A 104 8.98 5.89 5.62
N ASN A 105 9.71 5.70 6.73
CA ASN A 105 9.17 5.13 7.96
C ASN A 105 8.03 6.00 8.53
N GLU A 106 8.18 7.33 8.55
CA GLU A 106 7.12 8.23 8.99
C GLU A 106 5.86 8.13 8.10
N VAL A 107 6.04 8.02 6.78
CA VAL A 107 4.94 7.82 5.83
C VAL A 107 4.24 6.48 6.09
N ASP A 108 5.01 5.41 6.30
CA ASP A 108 4.48 4.08 6.58
C ASP A 108 3.71 4.05 7.91
N CYS A 109 4.22 4.69 8.97
CA CYS A 109 3.52 4.81 10.25
C CYS A 109 2.17 5.51 10.10
N ARG A 110 2.12 6.65 9.40
CA ARG A 110 0.85 7.38 9.17
C ARG A 110 -0.13 6.57 8.34
N LYS A 111 0.37 5.82 7.35
CA LYS A 111 -0.44 4.92 6.53
C LYS A 111 -1.05 3.80 7.36
N ILE A 112 -0.26 3.18 8.24
CA ILE A 112 -0.74 2.17 9.19
C ILE A 112 -1.82 2.77 10.09
N GLU A 113 -1.55 3.89 10.75
CA GLU A 113 -2.51 4.57 11.64
C GLU A 113 -3.84 4.88 10.92
N TYR A 114 -3.78 5.35 9.68
CA TYR A 114 -4.96 5.61 8.86
C TYR A 114 -5.78 4.34 8.61
N TYR A 115 -5.14 3.26 8.15
CA TYR A 115 -5.85 2.02 7.82
C TYR A 115 -6.39 1.30 9.06
N GLU A 116 -5.69 1.36 10.19
CA GLU A 116 -6.20 0.87 11.47
C GLU A 116 -7.45 1.67 11.90
N SER A 117 -7.46 3.00 11.76
CA SER A 117 -8.66 3.79 12.04
C SER A 117 -9.83 3.46 11.10
N VAL A 118 -9.54 3.15 9.83
CA VAL A 118 -10.56 2.70 8.86
C VAL A 118 -11.14 1.36 9.31
N ALA A 119 -10.29 0.42 9.78
CA ALA A 119 -10.75 -0.87 10.25
C ALA A 119 -11.71 -0.74 11.44
N ASP A 120 -11.36 0.07 12.44
CA ASP A 120 -12.20 0.34 13.62
C ASP A 120 -13.53 0.99 13.23
N ASP A 121 -13.51 1.96 12.31
CA ASP A 121 -14.71 2.64 11.83
C ASP A 121 -15.64 1.69 11.06
N VAL A 122 -15.09 0.81 10.21
CA VAL A 122 -15.85 -0.19 9.47
C VAL A 122 -16.45 -1.21 10.44
N GLU A 123 -15.69 -1.67 11.44
CA GLU A 123 -16.22 -2.60 12.44
C GLU A 123 -17.39 -1.99 13.21
N LYS A 124 -17.23 -0.76 13.73
CA LYS A 124 -18.29 -0.05 14.44
C LYS A 124 -19.54 0.14 13.57
N TRP A 125 -19.36 0.55 12.31
CA TRP A 125 -20.44 0.69 11.33
C TRP A 125 -21.16 -0.65 11.10
N SER A 126 -20.40 -1.73 10.92
CA SER A 126 -20.95 -3.06 10.67
C SER A 126 -21.73 -3.60 11.87
N HIS A 127 -21.26 -3.33 13.09
CA HIS A 127 -21.92 -3.75 14.31
C HIS A 127 -23.31 -3.13 14.44
N GLY A 128 -23.43 -1.81 14.20
CA GLY A 128 -24.73 -1.11 14.21
C GLY A 128 -25.71 -1.72 13.21
N LEU A 129 -25.27 -1.96 11.97
CA LEU A 129 -26.13 -2.53 10.93
C LEU A 129 -26.54 -3.99 11.17
N LEU A 130 -25.65 -4.79 11.77
CA LEU A 130 -25.87 -6.22 11.97
C LEU A 130 -26.67 -6.55 13.22
N PHE A 131 -26.50 -5.77 14.31
CA PHE A 131 -27.01 -6.13 15.63
C PHE A 131 -27.95 -5.07 16.26
N GLU A 132 -27.94 -3.83 15.77
CA GLU A 132 -28.81 -2.76 16.29
C GLU A 132 -29.96 -2.47 15.31
N GLU A 133 -29.72 -2.58 14.01
CA GLU A 133 -30.73 -2.40 12.96
C GLU A 133 -31.35 -3.72 12.50
N GLU A 134 -32.38 -4.18 13.22
CA GLU A 134 -33.13 -5.38 12.85
C GLU A 134 -34.44 -5.08 12.11
N GLY A 135 -34.80 -5.98 11.20
CA GLY A 135 -36.12 -6.04 10.57
C GLY A 135 -36.45 -4.97 9.53
N GLU A 136 -37.67 -5.10 8.98
CA GLU A 136 -38.21 -4.23 7.92
C GLU A 136 -38.39 -2.77 8.39
N VAL A 137 -38.54 -2.55 9.69
CA VAL A 137 -38.65 -1.20 10.30
C VAL A 137 -37.42 -0.36 9.98
N ASN A 138 -36.26 -0.99 9.85
CA ASN A 138 -35.00 -0.34 9.49
C ASN A 138 -34.70 -0.45 7.98
N GLY A 139 -35.67 -0.79 7.14
CA GLY A 139 -35.52 -0.84 5.68
C GLY A 139 -34.84 -2.09 5.13
N TRP A 140 -34.57 -3.10 5.97
CA TRP A 140 -34.06 -4.39 5.50
C TRP A 140 -35.18 -5.21 4.87
N LYS A 141 -34.96 -5.66 3.63
CA LYS A 141 -35.89 -6.55 2.94
C LYS A 141 -35.28 -7.96 2.87
N GLU A 142 -36.01 -8.94 3.39
CA GLU A 142 -35.60 -10.34 3.27
C GLU A 142 -35.60 -10.78 1.80
N VAL A 143 -34.50 -11.40 1.37
CA VAL A 143 -34.34 -11.97 0.05
C VAL A 143 -34.79 -13.42 0.08
N LYS A 144 -36.00 -13.67 -0.43
CA LYS A 144 -36.53 -15.03 -0.51
C LYS A 144 -35.80 -15.80 -1.61
N CYS A 145 -35.15 -16.89 -1.22
CA CYS A 145 -34.59 -17.82 -2.19
C CYS A 145 -35.71 -18.39 -3.07
N HIS A 146 -35.50 -18.40 -4.39
CA HIS A 146 -36.47 -18.95 -5.32
C HIS A 146 -36.72 -20.43 -4.97
N LYS A 147 -37.98 -20.89 -4.94
CA LYS A 147 -38.35 -22.23 -4.43
C LYS A 147 -37.46 -23.36 -4.98
N MET A 148 -37.24 -23.38 -6.30
CA MET A 148 -36.40 -24.39 -6.95
C MET A 148 -34.90 -24.31 -6.59
N ILE A 149 -34.41 -23.12 -6.24
CA ILE A 149 -33.01 -22.87 -5.85
C ILE A 149 -32.84 -23.18 -4.37
N ARG A 150 -33.82 -22.83 -3.54
CA ARG A 150 -33.81 -23.07 -2.10
C ARG A 150 -33.61 -24.54 -1.78
N ASP A 151 -34.36 -25.42 -2.43
CA ASP A 151 -34.28 -26.86 -2.16
C ASP A 151 -32.90 -27.46 -2.56
N LYS A 152 -32.14 -26.76 -3.42
CA LYS A 152 -30.79 -27.16 -3.87
C LYS A 152 -29.65 -26.50 -3.09
N MET A 153 -29.78 -25.22 -2.78
CA MET A 153 -28.70 -24.38 -2.24
C MET A 153 -28.87 -24.08 -0.74
N ASN A 154 -30.09 -24.16 -0.22
CA ASN A 154 -30.37 -23.92 1.20
C ASN A 154 -31.47 -24.87 1.70
N PRO A 155 -31.28 -26.20 1.57
CA PRO A 155 -32.32 -27.19 1.90
C PRO A 155 -32.73 -27.15 3.37
N ASN A 156 -31.80 -26.81 4.26
CA ASN A 156 -32.01 -26.78 5.71
C ASN A 156 -32.44 -25.41 6.23
N GLY A 157 -32.46 -24.37 5.39
CA GLY A 157 -32.75 -23.00 5.83
C GLY A 157 -31.65 -22.40 6.72
N ASN A 158 -30.43 -22.94 6.66
CA ASN A 158 -29.29 -22.49 7.47
C ASN A 158 -28.80 -21.09 7.07
N THR A 159 -29.16 -20.61 5.87
CA THR A 159 -28.80 -19.28 5.39
C THR A 159 -30.01 -18.35 5.30
N THR A 160 -29.88 -17.11 5.78
CA THR A 160 -30.83 -16.02 5.56
C THR A 160 -30.12 -14.81 4.98
N CYS A 161 -30.77 -14.10 4.06
CA CYS A 161 -30.19 -12.97 3.37
C CYS A 161 -31.17 -11.79 3.34
N TYR A 162 -30.66 -10.59 3.53
CA TYR A 162 -31.42 -9.35 3.47
C TYR A 162 -30.70 -8.34 2.59
N VAL A 163 -31.46 -7.46 1.94
CA VAL A 163 -30.95 -6.34 1.16
C VAL A 163 -31.54 -5.03 1.67
N LYS A 164 -30.70 -4.01 1.79
CA LYS A 164 -31.07 -2.62 2.08
C LYS A 164 -30.34 -1.73 1.07
N TRP A 165 -30.98 -0.64 0.65
CA TRP A 165 -30.33 0.36 -0.19
C TRP A 165 -29.86 1.49 0.73
N LEU A 166 -28.56 1.78 0.71
CA LEU A 166 -27.89 2.73 1.62
C LEU A 166 -27.12 3.77 0.82
N LYS A 167 -27.01 5.00 1.33
CA LYS A 167 -26.02 5.95 0.82
C LYS A 167 -24.60 5.44 1.08
N ASP A 168 -23.61 5.95 0.33
CA ASP A 168 -22.20 5.57 0.51
C ASP A 168 -21.79 5.66 1.99
N SER A 169 -21.41 4.51 2.56
CA SER A 169 -21.14 4.35 3.99
C SER A 169 -19.82 4.97 4.42
N ARG A 170 -18.99 5.44 3.47
CA ARG A 170 -17.75 6.16 3.74
C ARG A 170 -18.00 7.65 4.07
N GLY A 171 -19.23 8.14 3.91
CA GLY A 171 -19.60 9.50 4.30
C GLY A 171 -18.82 10.55 3.52
N ASN A 172 -18.07 11.40 4.23
CA ASN A 172 -17.27 12.46 3.61
C ASN A 172 -16.07 11.93 2.81
N ASP A 173 -15.65 10.69 3.07
CA ASP A 173 -14.56 10.02 2.35
C ASP A 173 -15.05 9.32 1.07
N ALA A 174 -16.36 9.38 0.80
CA ALA A 174 -16.90 8.94 -0.48
C ALA A 174 -16.24 9.75 -1.60
N SER A 175 -15.66 9.05 -2.57
CA SER A 175 -15.02 9.67 -3.72
C SER A 175 -15.97 10.67 -4.38
N GLN A 176 -15.52 11.89 -4.66
CA GLN A 176 -16.29 12.95 -5.33
C GLN A 176 -16.81 12.58 -6.73
N VAL A 177 -16.49 11.37 -7.20
CA VAL A 177 -16.88 10.81 -8.49
C VAL A 177 -18.41 10.63 -8.58
N ASP A 178 -19.10 10.44 -7.45
CA ASP A 178 -20.56 10.43 -7.45
C ASP A 178 -21.11 11.85 -7.35
N GLU A 179 -21.55 12.38 -8.49
CA GLU A 179 -22.25 13.66 -8.60
C GLU A 179 -23.58 13.66 -7.79
N ASP A 180 -24.15 12.48 -7.56
CA ASP A 180 -25.40 12.27 -6.82
C ASP A 180 -25.14 11.71 -5.41
N LYS A 181 -24.98 12.62 -4.44
CA LYS A 181 -24.80 12.26 -3.02
C LYS A 181 -26.02 11.58 -2.38
N ASP A 182 -27.18 11.64 -3.04
CA ASP A 182 -28.40 10.99 -2.57
C ASP A 182 -28.59 9.60 -3.17
N ARG A 183 -27.68 9.17 -4.05
CA ARG A 183 -27.70 7.84 -4.64
C ARG A 183 -27.49 6.77 -3.57
N GLU A 184 -28.32 5.74 -3.66
CA GLU A 184 -28.23 4.56 -2.79
C GLU A 184 -27.59 3.38 -3.50
N TYR A 185 -26.90 2.54 -2.75
CA TYR A 185 -26.18 1.37 -3.20
C TYR A 185 -26.66 0.13 -2.43
N PRO A 186 -26.59 -1.06 -3.05
CA PRO A 186 -27.01 -2.29 -2.41
C PRO A 186 -26.08 -2.62 -1.24
N CYS A 187 -26.68 -2.83 -0.08
CA CYS A 187 -26.07 -3.42 1.09
C CYS A 187 -26.76 -4.75 1.38
N ILE A 188 -25.99 -5.83 1.40
CA ILE A 188 -26.45 -7.18 1.69
C ILE A 188 -25.97 -7.55 3.09
N LYS A 189 -26.86 -8.10 3.90
CA LYS A 189 -26.47 -8.86 5.10
C LYS A 189 -26.92 -10.30 4.97
N CYS A 190 -26.03 -11.22 5.31
CA CYS A 190 -26.28 -12.65 5.23
C CYS A 190 -25.84 -13.32 6.51
N TYR A 191 -26.67 -14.23 7.03
CA TYR A 191 -26.33 -15.09 8.16
C TYR A 191 -26.34 -16.52 7.67
N SER A 192 -25.32 -17.29 8.00
CA SER A 192 -25.25 -18.71 7.67
C SER A 192 -24.70 -19.51 8.83
N THR A 193 -25.20 -20.73 9.02
CA THR A 193 -24.68 -21.70 9.99
C THR A 193 -24.12 -22.92 9.27
N PHE A 194 -22.87 -23.26 9.56
CA PHE A 194 -22.19 -24.46 9.10
C PHE A 194 -22.25 -25.54 10.18
N ASP A 195 -22.48 -26.78 9.75
CA ASP A 195 -22.42 -27.97 10.60
C ASP A 195 -20.96 -28.47 10.72
N ALA A 196 -20.05 -27.59 11.14
CA ALA A 196 -18.64 -27.87 11.37
C ALA A 196 -18.09 -27.02 12.55
N PRO A 197 -17.09 -27.53 13.29
CA PRO A 197 -16.40 -26.78 14.33
C PRO A 197 -15.75 -25.50 13.83
N PHE A 198 -15.66 -24.51 14.71
CA PHE A 198 -15.15 -23.17 14.41
C PHE A 198 -13.74 -23.18 13.84
N GLU A 199 -12.85 -23.96 14.44
CA GLU A 199 -11.45 -24.05 14.03
C GLU A 199 -11.30 -24.61 12.61
N GLU A 200 -12.09 -25.63 12.25
CA GLU A 200 -12.08 -26.24 10.92
C GLU A 200 -12.58 -25.26 9.85
N VAL A 201 -13.62 -24.49 10.15
CA VAL A 201 -14.16 -23.48 9.24
C VAL A 201 -13.15 -22.34 9.02
N CYS A 202 -12.53 -21.83 10.09
CA CYS A 202 -11.52 -20.79 9.97
C CYS A 202 -10.28 -21.27 9.19
N GLU A 203 -9.82 -22.50 9.45
CA GLU A 203 -8.73 -23.09 8.69
C GLU A 203 -9.10 -23.21 7.20
N TYR A 204 -10.26 -23.77 6.88
CA TYR A 204 -10.73 -23.92 5.50
C TYR A 204 -10.81 -22.58 4.76
N LEU A 205 -11.42 -21.55 5.37
CA LEU A 205 -11.56 -20.22 4.77
C LEU A 205 -10.23 -19.45 4.65
N SER A 206 -9.19 -19.84 5.39
CA SER A 206 -7.87 -19.19 5.33
C SER A 206 -7.02 -19.68 4.15
N GLN A 207 -7.38 -20.81 3.55
CA GLN A 207 -6.60 -21.43 2.47
C GLN A 207 -7.02 -20.89 1.10
N GLU A 208 -6.09 -20.22 0.42
CA GLU A 208 -6.31 -19.65 -0.92
C GLU A 208 -6.81 -20.68 -1.94
N THR A 209 -6.33 -21.93 -1.84
CA THR A 209 -6.73 -23.05 -2.70
C THR A 209 -8.22 -23.40 -2.60
N HIS A 210 -8.88 -23.01 -1.52
CA HIS A 210 -10.31 -23.23 -1.30
C HIS A 210 -11.17 -22.03 -1.70
N MET A 211 -10.58 -20.89 -2.08
CA MET A 211 -11.35 -19.69 -2.39
C MET A 211 -12.37 -19.90 -3.53
N SER A 212 -12.00 -20.68 -4.55
CA SER A 212 -12.90 -21.01 -5.66
C SER A 212 -14.08 -21.90 -5.26
N ASP A 213 -13.95 -22.64 -4.16
CA ASP A 213 -14.98 -23.58 -3.70
C ASP A 213 -16.18 -22.82 -3.13
N TYR A 214 -15.90 -21.77 -2.35
CA TYR A 214 -16.92 -20.99 -1.66
C TYR A 214 -17.21 -19.62 -2.29
N ASN A 215 -16.38 -19.11 -3.20
CA ASN A 215 -16.57 -17.79 -3.81
C ASN A 215 -16.34 -17.79 -5.33
N HIS A 216 -17.30 -18.31 -6.09
CA HIS A 216 -17.22 -18.32 -7.56
C HIS A 216 -17.44 -16.94 -8.22
N LEU A 217 -17.75 -15.91 -7.43
CA LEU A 217 -17.80 -14.53 -7.91
C LEU A 217 -16.41 -13.87 -7.96
N VAL A 218 -15.37 -14.54 -7.47
CA VAL A 218 -13.98 -14.11 -7.62
C VAL A 218 -13.34 -14.97 -8.71
N VAL A 219 -13.02 -14.34 -9.84
CA VAL A 219 -12.36 -14.98 -10.99
C VAL A 219 -10.84 -14.93 -10.82
N ASP A 220 -10.35 -13.80 -10.34
CA ASP A 220 -8.92 -13.56 -10.12
C ASP A 220 -8.76 -12.69 -8.88
N HIS A 221 -7.63 -12.84 -8.21
CA HIS A 221 -7.29 -12.07 -7.03
C HIS A 221 -5.78 -12.08 -6.80
N ARG A 222 -5.28 -11.03 -6.16
CA ARG A 222 -3.90 -10.98 -5.67
C ARG A 222 -3.74 -9.95 -4.57
N ASP A 223 -2.75 -10.18 -3.72
CA ASP A 223 -2.30 -9.21 -2.74
C ASP A 223 -1.45 -8.14 -3.45
N LEU A 224 -1.79 -6.87 -3.25
CA LEU A 224 -1.04 -5.73 -3.80
C LEU A 224 -0.01 -5.22 -2.80
N GLU A 225 -0.40 -5.13 -1.53
CA GLU A 225 0.43 -4.55 -0.49
C GLU A 225 0.07 -5.11 0.88
N ASN A 226 1.07 -5.47 1.69
CA ASN A 226 0.89 -5.78 3.10
C ASN A 226 1.10 -4.51 3.93
N ILE A 227 0.07 -4.09 4.68
CA ILE A 227 0.12 -2.88 5.52
C ILE A 227 0.62 -3.23 6.92
N THR A 228 0.02 -4.25 7.52
CA THR A 228 0.46 -4.85 8.79
C THR A 228 0.42 -6.37 8.66
N PRO A 229 0.90 -7.14 9.65
CA PRO A 229 0.67 -8.59 9.67
C PRO A 229 -0.82 -8.98 9.65
N HIS A 230 -1.70 -8.03 9.98
CA HIS A 230 -3.14 -8.23 10.08
C HIS A 230 -3.95 -7.58 8.96
N SER A 231 -3.30 -6.80 8.10
CA SER A 231 -4.00 -6.06 7.06
C SER A 231 -3.23 -5.92 5.77
N LYS A 232 -3.99 -5.87 4.67
CA LYS A 232 -3.46 -5.83 3.31
C LYS A 232 -4.41 -5.12 2.37
N ILE A 233 -3.87 -4.64 1.26
CA ILE A 233 -4.62 -4.17 0.11
C ILE A 233 -4.63 -5.29 -0.93
N THR A 234 -5.81 -5.66 -1.40
CA THR A 234 -6.00 -6.70 -2.40
C THR A 234 -6.66 -6.15 -3.65
N TRP A 235 -6.34 -6.76 -4.78
CA TRP A 235 -7.08 -6.61 -6.01
C TRP A 235 -7.86 -7.89 -6.27
N SER A 236 -9.12 -7.76 -6.69
CA SER A 236 -9.93 -8.90 -7.12
C SER A 236 -10.80 -8.55 -8.31
N GLN A 237 -11.15 -9.56 -9.09
CA GLN A 237 -11.99 -9.43 -10.28
C GLN A 237 -13.21 -10.34 -10.17
N CYS A 238 -14.38 -9.80 -10.50
CA CYS A 238 -15.61 -10.55 -10.64
C CYS A 238 -15.95 -10.80 -12.13
N PRO A 239 -16.64 -11.92 -12.43
CA PRO A 239 -17.02 -12.22 -13.80
C PRO A 239 -18.06 -11.23 -14.31
N GLN A 240 -18.33 -11.28 -15.62
CA GLN A 240 -19.51 -10.61 -16.16
C GLN A 240 -20.77 -11.20 -15.52
N ILE A 241 -21.66 -10.34 -14.98
CA ILE A 241 -22.94 -10.79 -14.46
C ILE A 241 -24.08 -10.17 -15.24
N LEU A 242 -24.86 -11.03 -15.90
CA LEU A 242 -25.87 -10.62 -16.88
C LEU A 242 -25.24 -9.73 -17.97
N PHE A 243 -25.71 -8.50 -18.11
CA PHE A 243 -25.23 -7.50 -19.07
C PHE A 243 -24.24 -6.50 -18.45
N VAL A 244 -23.91 -6.63 -17.16
CA VAL A 244 -22.88 -5.80 -16.49
C VAL A 244 -21.53 -6.41 -16.77
N LYS A 245 -20.64 -5.63 -17.42
CA LYS A 245 -19.26 -6.02 -17.72
C LYS A 245 -18.53 -6.50 -16.45
N PRO A 246 -17.46 -7.31 -16.59
CA PRO A 246 -16.60 -7.69 -15.46
C PRO A 246 -16.21 -6.47 -14.62
N ARG A 247 -16.12 -6.66 -13.30
CA ARG A 247 -15.69 -5.61 -12.37
C ARG A 247 -14.42 -6.00 -11.66
N ASP A 248 -13.58 -5.01 -11.40
CA ASP A 248 -12.46 -5.16 -10.50
C ASP A 248 -12.65 -4.32 -9.25
N PHE A 249 -11.97 -4.72 -8.18
CA PHE A 249 -12.04 -4.09 -6.87
C PHE A 249 -10.63 -3.93 -6.33
N VAL A 250 -10.37 -2.79 -5.69
CA VAL A 250 -9.19 -2.59 -4.85
C VAL A 250 -9.67 -2.34 -3.43
N THR A 251 -9.31 -3.25 -2.53
CA THR A 251 -9.94 -3.35 -1.22
C THR A 251 -8.88 -3.45 -0.14
N PHE A 252 -8.97 -2.57 0.84
CA PHE A 252 -8.26 -2.76 2.10
C PHE A 252 -9.01 -3.82 2.91
N CYS A 253 -8.30 -4.83 3.40
CA CYS A 253 -8.80 -5.89 4.25
C CYS A 253 -8.01 -5.91 5.55
N HIS A 254 -8.71 -5.98 6.67
CA HIS A 254 -8.10 -6.10 8.00
C HIS A 254 -8.77 -7.24 8.77
N HIS A 255 -7.98 -8.13 9.35
CA HIS A 255 -8.47 -9.25 10.16
C HIS A 255 -8.08 -9.08 11.63
N ARG A 256 -8.99 -9.43 12.55
CA ARG A 256 -8.64 -9.54 13.98
C ARG A 256 -9.49 -10.58 14.70
N TRP A 257 -8.98 -10.99 15.85
CA TRP A 257 -9.71 -11.77 16.84
C TRP A 257 -10.39 -10.83 17.84
N ARG A 258 -11.67 -11.05 18.11
CA ARG A 258 -12.40 -10.32 19.14
C ARG A 258 -12.26 -11.00 20.50
N GLU A 259 -12.55 -10.27 21.57
CA GLU A 259 -12.46 -10.79 22.95
C GLU A 259 -13.38 -11.98 23.21
N ASP A 260 -14.49 -12.08 22.48
CA ASP A 260 -15.45 -13.20 22.54
C ASP A 260 -14.96 -14.47 21.80
N GLY A 261 -13.76 -14.43 21.23
CA GLY A 261 -13.17 -15.54 20.47
C GLY A 261 -13.72 -15.69 19.05
N SER A 262 -14.52 -14.73 18.56
CA SER A 262 -14.90 -14.64 17.15
C SER A 262 -13.78 -14.02 16.31
N GLN A 263 -13.77 -14.35 15.02
CA GLN A 263 -12.89 -13.75 14.03
C GLN A 263 -13.69 -12.74 13.21
N ILE A 264 -13.11 -11.57 12.96
CA ILE A 264 -13.69 -10.57 12.05
C ILE A 264 -12.69 -10.20 10.96
N VAL A 265 -13.20 -10.10 9.73
CA VAL A 265 -12.50 -9.50 8.60
C VAL A 265 -13.33 -8.31 8.11
N VAL A 266 -12.78 -7.11 8.25
CA VAL A 266 -13.40 -5.88 7.72
C VAL A 266 -12.75 -5.48 6.41
N SER A 267 -13.52 -4.82 5.56
CA SER A 267 -13.04 -4.35 4.27
C SER A 267 -13.61 -2.99 3.87
N GLN A 268 -12.81 -2.20 3.17
CA GLN A 268 -13.21 -0.91 2.59
C GLN A 268 -12.48 -0.68 1.26
N ALA A 269 -13.18 -0.10 0.29
CA ALA A 269 -12.61 0.27 -1.00
C ALA A 269 -11.52 1.32 -0.81
N CYS A 270 -10.39 1.12 -1.49
CA CYS A 270 -9.29 2.08 -1.53
C CYS A 270 -8.69 2.15 -2.95
N GLU A 271 -7.72 3.01 -3.14
CA GLU A 271 -6.98 3.11 -4.39
C GLU A 271 -5.56 2.57 -4.21
N HIS A 272 -4.98 2.04 -5.30
CA HIS A 272 -3.61 1.53 -5.29
C HIS A 272 -2.94 1.76 -6.65
N VAL A 273 -1.68 2.16 -6.63
CA VAL A 273 -0.94 2.56 -7.84
C VAL A 273 -0.74 1.40 -8.82
N ASP A 274 -0.57 0.17 -8.32
CA ASP A 274 -0.38 -1.03 -9.15
C ASP A 274 -1.67 -1.59 -9.76
N ALA A 275 -2.82 -1.02 -9.38
CA ALA A 275 -4.12 -1.38 -9.92
C ALA A 275 -4.98 -0.11 -10.08
N PRO A 276 -4.64 0.79 -11.02
CA PRO A 276 -5.36 2.04 -11.20
C PRO A 276 -6.79 1.77 -11.70
N GLY A 277 -7.77 2.46 -11.12
CA GLY A 277 -9.17 2.32 -11.49
C GLY A 277 -9.46 2.82 -12.90
N LYS A 278 -10.20 2.02 -13.67
CA LYS A 278 -10.78 2.43 -14.96
C LYS A 278 -12.28 2.60 -14.78
N SER A 279 -12.76 3.82 -14.86
CA SER A 279 -14.19 4.14 -14.71
C SER A 279 -14.98 4.07 -16.03
N ASN A 280 -14.28 3.98 -17.16
CA ASN A 280 -14.92 4.08 -18.47
C ASN A 280 -15.43 2.71 -18.96
N GLU A 281 -16.71 2.65 -19.28
CA GLU A 281 -17.35 1.47 -19.88
C GLU A 281 -16.87 1.20 -21.31
N SER A 282 -16.11 2.09 -21.95
CA SER A 282 -15.55 1.85 -23.29
C SER A 282 -14.35 0.91 -23.30
N ASP A 283 -13.69 0.72 -22.17
CA ASP A 283 -12.47 -0.10 -22.12
C ASP A 283 -12.80 -1.59 -22.28
N GLU A 284 -11.89 -2.33 -22.93
CA GLU A 284 -12.00 -3.79 -23.12
C GLU A 284 -11.80 -4.58 -21.82
N HIS A 285 -11.29 -3.91 -20.77
CA HIS A 285 -10.99 -4.51 -19.47
C HIS A 285 -12.16 -4.37 -18.48
N ALA A 286 -12.00 -4.93 -17.28
CA ALA A 286 -12.94 -4.75 -16.18
C ALA A 286 -13.06 -3.28 -15.76
N CYS A 287 -14.28 -2.84 -15.40
CA CYS A 287 -14.50 -1.51 -14.83
C CYS A 287 -14.35 -1.56 -13.31
N ARG A 288 -13.88 -0.46 -12.71
CA ARG A 288 -13.76 -0.34 -11.26
C ARG A 288 -15.12 -0.33 -10.58
N ALA A 289 -15.33 -1.28 -9.69
CA ALA A 289 -16.37 -1.26 -8.67
C ALA A 289 -15.75 -0.99 -7.30
N TYR A 290 -16.56 -0.58 -6.35
CA TYR A 290 -16.13 -0.23 -5.00
C TYR A 290 -16.84 -1.09 -3.97
N SER A 291 -16.07 -1.89 -3.21
CA SER A 291 -16.55 -2.51 -1.97
C SER A 291 -16.58 -1.44 -0.87
N LEU A 292 -17.63 -0.62 -0.85
CA LEU A 292 -17.70 0.60 -0.04
C LEU A 292 -17.31 0.34 1.42
N ARG A 293 -18.00 -0.62 2.06
CA ARG A 293 -17.63 -1.20 3.35
C ARG A 293 -18.17 -2.62 3.46
N GLY A 294 -17.47 -3.49 4.18
CA GLY A 294 -17.93 -4.83 4.45
C GLY A 294 -17.33 -5.44 5.71
N ALA A 295 -17.99 -6.45 6.26
CA ALA A 295 -17.54 -7.20 7.41
C ALA A 295 -17.97 -8.66 7.30
N ASN A 296 -17.04 -9.57 7.57
CA ASN A 296 -17.28 -11.00 7.71
C ASN A 296 -16.95 -11.39 9.15
N ILE A 297 -17.95 -11.83 9.92
CA ILE A 297 -17.80 -12.26 11.31
C ILE A 297 -18.02 -13.78 11.36
N ILE A 298 -17.00 -14.52 11.78
CA ILE A 298 -17.04 -15.95 12.01
C ILE A 298 -17.06 -16.17 13.52
N SER A 299 -18.06 -16.87 14.04
CA SER A 299 -18.20 -17.16 15.46
C SER A 299 -18.74 -18.56 15.69
N ARG A 300 -18.62 -19.07 16.92
CA ARG A 300 -19.29 -20.31 17.32
C ARG A 300 -20.80 -20.09 17.32
N ASP A 301 -21.58 -21.05 16.84
CA ASP A 301 -23.03 -20.91 16.89
C ASP A 301 -23.50 -20.93 18.36
N PRO A 302 -24.34 -19.96 18.80
CA PRO A 302 -24.79 -19.89 20.19
C PRO A 302 -25.64 -21.10 20.63
N THR A 303 -26.21 -21.86 19.70
CA THR A 303 -27.04 -23.04 20.00
C THR A 303 -26.25 -24.34 20.06
N ASP A 304 -25.11 -24.41 19.37
CA ASP A 304 -24.21 -25.57 19.34
C ASP A 304 -22.76 -25.11 19.13
N PRO A 305 -22.11 -24.53 20.15
CA PRO A 305 -20.82 -23.88 19.99
C PRO A 305 -19.66 -24.86 19.77
N GLN A 306 -19.87 -26.16 19.97
CA GLN A 306 -18.86 -27.19 19.74
C GLN A 306 -18.85 -27.69 18.30
N ASN A 307 -20.01 -27.83 17.67
CA ASN A 307 -20.12 -28.50 16.37
C ASN A 307 -20.60 -27.59 15.24
N LYS A 308 -20.98 -26.34 15.55
CA LYS A 308 -21.49 -25.41 14.55
C LYS A 308 -20.80 -24.06 14.60
N THR A 309 -20.66 -23.50 13.40
CA THR A 309 -20.05 -22.19 13.17
C THR A 309 -21.06 -21.29 12.51
N ARG A 310 -21.14 -20.04 12.95
CA ARG A 310 -21.93 -18.99 12.34
C ARG A 310 -21.04 -18.04 11.55
N LEU A 311 -21.39 -17.78 10.30
CA LEU A 311 -20.79 -16.74 9.48
C LEU A 311 -21.84 -15.66 9.18
N THR A 312 -21.52 -14.44 9.57
CA THR A 312 -22.28 -13.24 9.27
C THR A 312 -21.51 -12.39 8.27
N ILE A 313 -22.12 -12.08 7.13
CA ILE A 313 -21.55 -11.24 6.08
C ILE A 313 -22.36 -9.96 5.99
N LEU A 314 -21.67 -8.83 5.90
CA LEU A 314 -22.20 -7.53 5.52
C LEU A 314 -21.39 -7.00 4.35
N ALA A 315 -22.04 -6.67 3.24
CA ALA A 315 -21.38 -6.20 2.03
C ALA A 315 -22.15 -5.03 1.42
N HIS A 316 -21.54 -3.84 1.43
CA HIS A 316 -22.07 -2.64 0.81
C HIS A 316 -21.20 -2.24 -0.39
N ALA A 317 -21.78 -2.20 -1.59
CA ALA A 317 -20.98 -2.08 -2.81
C ALA A 317 -21.59 -1.14 -3.86
N HIS A 318 -20.72 -0.39 -4.54
CA HIS A 318 -21.04 0.41 -5.73
C HIS A 318 -20.46 -0.28 -6.97
N VAL A 319 -21.32 -0.65 -7.92
CA VAL A 319 -20.94 -1.41 -9.13
C VAL A 319 -20.12 -0.58 -10.14
N GLY A 320 -20.14 0.75 -10.06
CA GLY A 320 -19.44 1.66 -10.99
C GLY A 320 -20.01 1.65 -12.41
N GLY A 321 -20.10 2.81 -13.07
CA GLY A 321 -20.44 2.93 -14.50
C GLY A 321 -21.87 2.52 -14.92
N VAL A 322 -22.66 1.91 -14.02
CA VAL A 322 -24.00 1.38 -14.33
C VAL A 322 -25.09 2.31 -13.80
N PRO A 323 -26.14 2.62 -14.59
CA PRO A 323 -27.29 3.38 -14.11
C PRO A 323 -28.07 2.62 -13.02
N GLN A 324 -28.70 3.36 -12.11
CA GLN A 324 -29.32 2.79 -10.92
C GLN A 324 -30.36 1.69 -11.18
N TRP A 325 -31.17 1.84 -12.24
CA TRP A 325 -32.19 0.84 -12.61
C TRP A 325 -31.56 -0.51 -12.98
N ALA A 326 -30.42 -0.49 -13.66
CA ALA A 326 -29.69 -1.69 -14.07
C ALA A 326 -29.04 -2.36 -12.86
N CYS A 327 -28.43 -1.58 -11.96
CA CYS A 327 -27.92 -2.09 -10.69
C CYS A 327 -29.03 -2.79 -9.89
N LYS A 328 -30.20 -2.15 -9.73
CA LYS A 328 -31.37 -2.75 -9.05
C LYS A 328 -31.81 -4.08 -9.68
N MET A 329 -31.89 -4.14 -11.01
CA MET A 329 -32.27 -5.37 -11.71
C MET A 329 -31.26 -6.50 -11.50
N VAL A 330 -29.96 -6.18 -11.56
CA VAL A 330 -28.87 -7.14 -11.35
C VAL A 330 -28.90 -7.69 -9.93
N ILE A 331 -28.98 -6.82 -8.91
CA ILE A 331 -29.07 -7.22 -7.51
C ILE A 331 -30.33 -8.06 -7.25
N ASN A 332 -31.48 -7.70 -7.81
CA ASN A 332 -32.72 -8.48 -7.66
C ASN A 332 -32.64 -9.86 -8.31
N ALA A 333 -31.87 -10.01 -9.38
CA ALA A 333 -31.67 -11.30 -10.05
C ALA A 333 -30.67 -12.20 -9.31
N ILE A 334 -29.62 -11.60 -8.76
CA ILE A 334 -28.46 -12.28 -8.16
C ILE A 334 -28.70 -12.64 -6.69
N SER A 335 -29.23 -11.69 -5.91
CA SER A 335 -29.37 -11.86 -4.46
C SER A 335 -30.18 -13.10 -4.02
N PRO A 336 -31.16 -13.63 -4.79
CA PRO A 336 -31.84 -14.88 -4.43
C PRO A 336 -31.02 -16.15 -4.68
N ILE A 337 -29.82 -16.03 -5.27
CA ILE A 337 -28.99 -17.14 -5.74
C ILE A 337 -27.63 -17.12 -5.04
N GLU A 338 -26.90 -16.03 -5.18
CA GLU A 338 -25.48 -15.96 -4.87
C GLU A 338 -25.15 -16.13 -3.38
N PRO A 339 -25.80 -15.40 -2.45
CA PRO A 339 -25.53 -15.58 -1.03
C PRO A 339 -25.76 -17.01 -0.54
N PHE A 340 -26.75 -17.71 -1.11
CA PHE A 340 -27.05 -19.10 -0.76
C PHE A 340 -26.07 -20.10 -1.37
N ARG A 341 -25.36 -19.73 -2.43
CA ARG A 341 -24.36 -20.59 -3.07
C ARG A 341 -23.01 -20.55 -2.34
N LEU A 342 -22.69 -19.43 -1.69
CA LEU A 342 -21.45 -19.27 -0.90
C LEU A 342 -21.35 -20.29 0.26
N PHE A 343 -22.47 -20.86 0.70
CA PHE A 343 -22.57 -21.66 1.94
C PHE A 343 -23.03 -23.10 1.72
N LYS A 344 -22.83 -23.64 0.51
CA LYS A 344 -23.24 -25.01 0.18
C LYS A 344 -22.32 -26.06 0.79
#